data_AF-A0A3D4HK02-F1
#
_entry.id   AF-A0A3D4HK02-F1
#
_cell.length_a   1.000
_cell.length_b   1.000
_cell.length_c   1.000
_cell.angle_alpha   90.00
_cell.angle_beta   90.00
_cell.angle_gamma   90.00
#
_symmetry.space_group_name_H-M   'P 1'
#
loop_
_entity.id
_entity.type
_entity.pdbx_description
1 polymer ?
#
loop_
_entity_poly.entity_id
_entity_poly.type
_entity_poly.pdbx_seq_one_letter_code
_entity_poly.pdbx_strand_id
1 'polypeptide(L)'
;MVSAKQVSSAETESEAGGIAKNMGSVINSWSDKLNSALQSWNDINQEIQNDLNNAKFVVQEIKYAQSHYEWCVRSGVNLFIPASHYNDLMEAMSLLGIPASQRATGTLQTGGSKNGEYRMTQTDFATDRDLMLEYAKEDFSDFSGKISSLQQQETRIQLEVMYDFTGIQTNQKTLAGILSALKQMANAAINNIQ
;
A
#
# COMPACT_ATOMS: atom_id res chain seq x y z
N MET A 1 -58.41 -40.58 27.15
CA MET A 1 -57.05 -40.05 27.33
C MET A 1 -56.06 -40.95 26.61
N VAL A 2 -55.62 -40.54 25.41
CA VAL A 2 -54.40 -41.05 24.79
C VAL A 2 -53.67 -39.82 24.28
N SER A 3 -52.58 -39.47 24.96
CA SER A 3 -51.71 -38.36 24.61
C SER A 3 -50.89 -38.78 23.38
N ALA A 4 -51.05 -38.03 22.29
CA ALA A 4 -50.19 -38.16 21.13
C ALA A 4 -48.77 -37.74 21.55
N LYS A 5 -47.84 -38.69 21.46
CA LYS A 5 -46.39 -38.46 21.54
C LYS A 5 -46.04 -37.21 20.72
N GLN A 6 -45.51 -36.19 21.38
CA GLN A 6 -44.70 -35.17 20.73
C GLN A 6 -43.57 -35.87 20.00
N VAL A 7 -43.68 -35.95 18.67
CA VAL A 7 -42.53 -36.19 17.81
C VAL A 7 -41.76 -34.89 17.85
N SER A 8 -40.63 -34.89 18.56
CA SER A 8 -39.67 -33.80 18.52
C SER A 8 -39.26 -33.56 17.08
N SER A 9 -39.52 -32.36 16.57
CA SER A 9 -39.00 -31.85 15.32
C SER A 9 -37.48 -31.71 15.42
N ALA A 10 -36.76 -32.83 15.37
CA ALA A 10 -35.38 -32.79 14.93
C ALA A 10 -35.45 -32.46 13.44
N GLU A 11 -35.13 -31.22 13.09
CA GLU A 11 -34.81 -30.85 11.72
C GLU A 11 -33.67 -31.76 11.25
N THR A 12 -34.02 -32.87 10.62
CA THR A 12 -33.08 -33.69 9.86
C THR A 12 -32.68 -32.86 8.64
N GLU A 13 -31.66 -32.01 8.80
CA GLU A 13 -30.90 -31.53 7.64
C GLU A 13 -30.51 -32.77 6.85
N SER A 14 -30.98 -32.87 5.60
CA SER A 14 -30.56 -33.99 4.74
C SER A 14 -29.03 -33.94 4.63
N GLU A 15 -28.37 -35.09 4.51
CA GLU A 15 -26.91 -35.12 4.34
C GLU A 15 -26.45 -34.21 3.19
N ALA A 16 -27.26 -34.11 2.12
CA ALA A 16 -27.06 -33.17 1.03
C ALA A 16 -27.17 -31.68 1.45
N GLY A 17 -28.12 -31.34 2.33
CA GLY A 17 -28.25 -30.01 2.93
C GLY A 17 -27.07 -29.64 3.85
N GLY A 18 -26.61 -30.59 4.66
CA GLY A 18 -25.41 -30.41 5.49
C GLY A 18 -24.13 -30.23 4.66
N ILE A 19 -23.98 -31.00 3.57
CA ILE A 19 -22.88 -30.84 2.60
C ILE A 19 -22.93 -29.46 1.94
N ALA A 20 -24.11 -29.01 1.48
CA ALA A 20 -24.26 -27.70 0.84
C ALA A 20 -23.90 -26.54 1.80
N LYS A 21 -24.31 -26.63 3.07
CA LYS A 21 -23.99 -25.65 4.11
C LYS A 21 -22.49 -25.59 4.42
N ASN A 22 -21.84 -26.74 4.53
CA ASN A 22 -20.39 -26.83 4.72
C ASN A 22 -19.63 -26.26 3.50
N MET A 23 -20.07 -26.56 2.28
CA MET A 23 -19.51 -25.99 1.07
C MET A 23 -19.66 -24.46 1.04
N GLY A 24 -20.83 -23.93 1.39
CA GLY A 24 -21.06 -22.49 1.49
C GLY A 24 -20.14 -21.81 2.51
N SER A 25 -19.95 -22.44 3.68
CA SER A 25 -19.03 -21.93 4.71
C SER A 25 -17.57 -21.89 4.24
N VAL A 26 -17.12 -22.90 3.49
CA VAL A 26 -15.76 -22.93 2.94
C VAL A 26 -15.57 -21.87 1.86
N ILE A 27 -16.55 -21.71 0.96
CA ILE A 27 -16.53 -20.67 -0.08
C ILE A 27 -16.49 -19.27 0.53
N ASN A 28 -17.32 -19.01 1.55
CA ASN A 28 -17.30 -17.72 2.25
C ASN A 28 -15.95 -17.47 2.92
N SER A 29 -15.36 -18.48 3.58
CA SER A 29 -14.03 -18.35 4.18
C SER A 29 -12.94 -18.02 3.16
N TRP A 30 -12.97 -18.61 1.96
CA TRP A 30 -12.05 -18.25 0.87
C TRP A 30 -12.30 -16.83 0.35
N SER A 31 -13.55 -16.43 0.19
CA SER A 31 -13.90 -15.09 -0.24
C SER A 31 -13.36 -14.04 0.74
N ASP A 32 -13.54 -14.25 2.04
CA ASP A 32 -13.07 -13.32 3.08
C ASP A 32 -11.54 -13.22 3.10
N LYS A 33 -10.84 -14.36 2.99
CA LYS A 33 -9.37 -14.40 2.91
C LYS A 33 -8.83 -13.65 1.68
N LEU A 34 -9.40 -13.92 0.50
CA LEU A 34 -8.98 -13.27 -0.75
C LEU A 34 -9.25 -11.77 -0.71
N ASN A 35 -10.39 -11.34 -0.17
CA ASN A 35 -10.71 -9.91 -0.01
C ASN A 35 -9.75 -9.22 0.98
N SER A 36 -9.41 -9.88 2.09
CA SER A 36 -8.43 -9.36 3.06
C SER A 36 -7.03 -9.25 2.45
N ALA A 37 -6.62 -10.23 1.65
CA ALA A 37 -5.33 -10.21 0.95
C ALA A 37 -5.28 -9.10 -0.11
N LEU A 38 -6.36 -8.90 -0.86
CA LEU A 38 -6.47 -7.82 -1.84
C LEU A 38 -6.39 -6.44 -1.18
N GLN A 39 -7.06 -6.25 -0.05
CA GLN A 39 -6.97 -5.00 0.71
C GLN A 39 -5.54 -4.75 1.19
N SER A 40 -4.91 -5.75 1.79
CA SER A 40 -3.52 -5.64 2.28
C SER A 40 -2.53 -5.32 1.17
N TRP A 41 -2.71 -5.92 -0.01
CA TRP A 41 -1.89 -5.63 -1.19
C TRP A 41 -2.09 -4.19 -1.70
N ASN A 42 -3.33 -3.70 -1.74
CA ASN A 42 -3.63 -2.32 -2.11
C ASN A 42 -3.00 -1.32 -1.14
N ASP A 43 -3.09 -1.58 0.17
CA ASP A 43 -2.54 -0.70 1.20
C ASP A 43 -1.01 -0.59 1.10
N ILE A 44 -0.31 -1.72 0.93
CA ILE A 44 1.15 -1.75 0.73
C ILE A 44 1.55 -0.99 -0.54
N ASN A 45 0.82 -1.19 -1.64
CA ASN A 45 1.12 -0.47 -2.88
C ASN A 45 0.92 1.04 -2.75
N GLN A 46 -0.13 1.48 -2.06
CA GLN A 46 -0.34 2.89 -1.78
C GLN A 46 0.79 3.46 -0.92
N GLU A 47 1.26 2.72 0.09
CA GLU A 47 2.39 3.13 0.91
C GLU A 47 3.68 3.27 0.09
N ILE A 48 4.03 2.27 -0.73
CA ILE A 48 5.21 2.32 -1.61
C ILE A 48 5.13 3.53 -2.55
N GLN A 49 3.96 3.78 -3.17
CA GLN A 49 3.81 4.91 -4.09
C GLN A 49 3.96 6.25 -3.38
N ASN A 50 3.40 6.39 -2.17
CA ASN A 50 3.52 7.60 -1.38
C ASN A 50 4.99 7.86 -0.99
N ASP A 51 5.70 6.84 -0.51
CA ASP A 51 7.11 6.94 -0.16
C ASP A 51 7.97 7.33 -1.38
N LEU A 52 7.72 6.71 -2.54
CA LEU A 52 8.42 7.04 -3.80
C LEU A 52 8.10 8.46 -4.28
N ASN A 53 6.86 8.93 -4.14
CA ASN A 53 6.47 10.28 -4.53
C ASN A 53 7.12 11.33 -3.62
N ASN A 54 7.15 11.10 -2.31
CA ASN A 54 7.84 11.95 -1.35
C ASN A 54 9.34 12.03 -1.66
N ALA A 55 9.98 10.89 -1.91
CA ALA A 55 11.40 10.86 -2.28
C ALA A 55 11.68 11.61 -3.59
N LYS A 56 10.82 11.44 -4.61
CA LYS A 56 10.93 12.20 -5.88
C LYS A 56 10.79 13.70 -5.67
N PHE A 57 9.81 14.12 -4.87
CA PHE A 57 9.60 15.52 -4.52
C PHE A 57 10.84 16.10 -3.83
N VAL A 58 11.36 15.44 -2.79
CA VAL A 58 12.60 15.86 -2.10
C VAL A 58 13.78 16.01 -3.08
N VAL A 59 13.99 15.04 -3.97
CA VAL A 59 15.07 15.10 -4.96
C VAL A 59 14.89 16.26 -5.94
N GLN A 60 13.66 16.57 -6.33
CA GLN A 60 13.36 17.73 -7.19
C GLN A 60 13.70 19.04 -6.48
N GLU A 61 13.32 19.18 -5.21
CA GLU A 61 13.61 20.38 -4.43
C GLU A 61 15.11 20.56 -4.15
N ILE A 62 15.85 19.48 -3.88
CA ILE A 62 17.33 19.54 -3.79
C ILE A 62 17.95 20.03 -5.10
N LYS A 63 17.47 19.51 -6.24
CA LYS A 63 17.97 19.93 -7.57
C LYS A 63 17.65 21.39 -7.87
N TYR A 64 16.45 21.84 -7.52
CA TYR A 64 16.05 23.23 -7.62
C TYR A 64 16.97 24.11 -6.75
N ALA A 65 17.15 23.78 -5.47
CA ALA A 65 18.00 24.51 -4.55
C ALA A 65 19.45 24.62 -5.07
N GLN A 66 20.03 23.50 -5.53
CA GLN A 66 21.37 23.50 -6.11
C GLN A 66 21.46 24.44 -7.32
N SER A 67 20.54 24.30 -8.27
CA SER A 67 20.56 25.07 -9.52
C SER A 67 20.34 26.56 -9.29
N HIS A 68 19.43 26.91 -8.36
CA HIS A 68 19.11 28.29 -8.00
C HIS A 68 20.28 28.95 -7.28
N TYR A 69 20.89 28.25 -6.32
CA TYR A 69 22.09 28.73 -5.63
C TYR A 69 23.23 29.02 -6.62
N GLU A 70 23.56 28.07 -7.49
CA GLU A 70 24.64 28.22 -8.48
C GLU A 70 24.39 29.40 -9.42
N TRP A 71 23.15 29.56 -9.89
CA TRP A 71 22.78 30.69 -10.72
C TRP A 71 22.93 32.03 -9.98
N CYS A 72 22.46 32.12 -8.74
CA CYS A 72 22.57 33.33 -7.92
C CYS A 72 24.03 33.71 -7.68
N VAL A 73 24.86 32.75 -7.26
CA VAL A 73 26.29 32.96 -7.01
C VAL A 73 27.02 33.39 -8.29
N ARG A 74 26.81 32.68 -9.40
CA ARG A 74 27.45 33.00 -10.69
C ARG A 74 27.03 34.38 -11.22
N SER A 75 25.78 34.76 -11.01
CA SER A 75 25.22 36.02 -11.53
C SER A 75 25.45 37.20 -10.58
N GLY A 76 26.01 36.98 -9.38
CA GLY A 76 26.22 38.00 -8.37
C GLY A 76 24.92 38.64 -7.84
N VAL A 77 23.79 37.93 -7.95
CA VAL A 77 22.48 38.43 -7.52
C VAL A 77 22.12 37.91 -6.13
N ASN A 78 21.25 38.67 -5.45
CA ASN A 78 20.68 38.23 -4.18
C ASN A 78 19.78 37.00 -4.38
N LEU A 79 19.80 36.09 -3.41
CA LEU A 79 18.91 34.94 -3.34
C LEU A 79 17.51 35.39 -2.94
N PHE A 80 16.65 35.49 -3.95
CA PHE A 80 15.21 35.59 -3.76
C PHE A 80 14.55 34.32 -4.28
N ILE A 81 13.64 33.78 -3.50
CA ILE A 81 12.96 32.51 -3.76
C ILE A 81 11.46 32.80 -3.80
N PRO A 82 10.73 32.42 -4.87
CA PRO A 82 9.28 32.54 -4.89
C PRO A 82 8.64 31.81 -3.71
N ALA A 83 7.55 32.36 -3.15
CA ALA A 83 6.90 31.77 -1.97
C ALA A 83 6.49 30.30 -2.15
N SER A 84 6.10 29.88 -3.37
CA SER A 84 5.81 28.46 -3.65
C SER A 84 7.05 27.59 -3.43
N HIS A 85 8.17 27.92 -4.07
CA HIS A 85 9.42 27.18 -3.92
C HIS A 85 9.99 27.24 -2.51
N TYR A 86 9.80 28.35 -1.80
CA TYR A 86 10.22 28.41 -0.39
C TYR A 86 9.41 27.43 0.47
N ASN A 87 8.10 27.34 0.27
CA ASN A 87 7.26 26.39 0.99
C ASN A 87 7.61 24.95 0.62
N ASP A 88 7.83 24.67 -0.67
CA ASP A 88 8.21 23.34 -1.15
C ASP A 88 9.55 22.90 -0.56
N LEU A 89 10.54 23.81 -0.46
CA LEU A 89 11.80 23.56 0.23
C LEU A 89 11.60 23.24 1.72
N MET A 90 10.77 24.00 2.41
CA MET A 90 10.48 23.75 3.83
C MET A 90 9.75 22.40 4.05
N GLU A 91 8.87 22.02 3.13
CA GLU A 91 8.21 20.71 3.13
C GLU A 91 9.21 19.59 2.87
N ALA A 92 10.09 19.73 1.87
CA ALA A 92 11.12 18.75 1.56
C ALA A 92 12.08 18.54 2.73
N MET A 93 12.51 19.62 3.40
CA MET A 93 13.31 19.53 4.63
C MET A 93 12.55 18.81 5.76
N SER A 94 11.23 18.97 5.82
CA SER A 94 10.40 18.25 6.79
C SER A 94 10.26 16.77 6.50
N LEU A 95 10.15 16.39 5.22
CA LEU A 95 10.11 15.00 4.79
C LEU A 95 11.44 14.28 5.04
N LEU A 96 12.55 15.02 4.97
CA LEU A 96 13.89 14.56 5.37
C LEU A 96 14.09 14.53 6.91
N GLY A 97 13.08 14.86 7.70
CA GLY A 97 13.19 14.84 9.16
C GLY A 97 14.08 15.94 9.76
N ILE A 98 14.50 16.94 8.97
CA ILE A 98 15.37 18.03 9.45
C ILE A 98 14.59 18.89 10.47
N PRO A 99 15.04 19.04 11.72
CA PRO A 99 14.33 19.84 12.72
C PRO A 99 14.21 21.30 12.29
N ALA A 100 13.07 21.94 12.56
CA ALA A 100 12.86 23.36 12.23
C ALA A 100 13.94 24.30 12.84
N SER A 101 14.54 23.90 13.97
CA SER A 101 15.63 24.64 14.62
C SER A 101 16.95 24.63 13.85
N GLN A 102 17.13 23.71 12.89
CA GLN A 102 18.32 23.63 12.03
C GLN A 102 18.12 24.32 10.68
N ARG A 103 16.89 24.73 10.36
CA ARG A 103 16.54 25.35 9.08
C ARG A 103 16.75 26.85 9.16
N ALA A 104 17.40 27.42 8.16
CA ALA A 104 17.50 28.85 8.03
C ALA A 104 16.13 29.44 7.63
N THR A 105 15.78 30.60 8.17
CA THR A 105 14.50 31.25 7.86
C THR A 105 14.71 32.40 6.88
N GLY A 106 14.02 32.35 5.74
CA GLY A 106 13.96 33.45 4.79
C GLY A 106 13.08 34.60 5.28
N THR A 107 13.40 35.82 4.85
CA THR A 107 12.58 37.00 5.13
C THR A 107 11.66 37.30 3.95
N LEU A 108 10.35 37.20 4.15
CA LEU A 108 9.35 37.56 3.15
C LEU A 108 9.48 39.05 2.79
N GLN A 109 9.64 39.33 1.50
CA GLN A 109 9.66 40.70 0.99
C GLN A 109 8.22 41.17 0.74
N THR A 110 7.84 42.29 1.36
CA THR A 110 6.46 42.81 1.34
C THR A 110 6.30 44.06 0.45
N GLY A 111 7.28 44.36 -0.42
CA GLY A 111 7.26 45.55 -1.27
C GLY A 111 8.27 45.53 -2.41
N GLY A 112 8.08 46.42 -3.38
CA GLY A 112 8.93 46.55 -4.56
C GLY A 112 8.75 45.45 -5.61
N SER A 113 9.69 45.33 -6.55
CA SER A 113 9.66 44.34 -7.64
C SER A 113 9.84 42.89 -7.18
N LYS A 114 10.05 42.67 -5.88
CA LYS A 114 10.29 41.39 -5.22
C LYS A 114 9.23 41.03 -4.18
N ASN A 115 8.11 41.75 -4.18
CA ASN A 115 6.99 41.46 -3.30
C ASN A 115 6.51 40.00 -3.47
N GLY A 116 6.38 39.27 -2.37
CA GLY A 116 5.98 37.86 -2.36
C GLY A 116 7.11 36.85 -2.53
N GLU A 117 8.38 37.29 -2.64
CA GLU A 117 9.55 36.41 -2.63
C GLU A 117 10.21 36.40 -1.23
N TYR A 118 10.79 35.27 -0.85
CA TYR A 118 11.62 35.14 0.36
C TYR A 118 13.07 35.47 0.02
N ARG A 119 13.67 36.38 0.78
CA ARG A 119 15.09 36.67 0.70
C ARG A 119 15.86 35.82 1.70
N MET A 120 16.93 35.17 1.25
CA MET A 120 17.88 34.44 2.10
C MET A 120 19.30 34.93 1.84
N THR A 121 20.18 34.78 2.84
CA THR A 121 21.62 34.97 2.60
C THR A 121 22.17 33.77 1.83
N GLN A 122 23.28 33.96 1.11
CA GLN A 122 23.94 32.86 0.41
C GLN A 122 24.43 31.77 1.38
N THR A 123 24.91 32.16 2.56
CA THR A 123 25.37 31.22 3.58
C THR A 123 24.22 30.39 4.15
N ASP A 124 23.10 31.03 4.47
CA ASP A 124 21.91 30.34 5.00
C ASP A 124 21.36 29.33 4.01
N PHE A 125 21.19 29.75 2.75
CA PHE A 125 20.67 28.87 1.72
C PHE A 125 21.63 27.73 1.34
N ALA A 126 22.94 27.99 1.35
CA ALA A 126 23.95 26.95 1.18
C ALA A 126 23.89 25.93 2.33
N THR A 127 23.73 26.41 3.56
CA THR A 127 23.61 25.56 4.75
C THR A 127 22.39 24.65 4.66
N ASP A 128 21.22 25.20 4.35
CA ASP A 128 19.99 24.41 4.21
C ASP A 128 20.10 23.36 3.10
N ARG A 129 20.66 23.75 1.94
CA ARG A 129 20.91 22.83 0.83
C ARG A 129 21.85 21.69 1.23
N ASP A 130 22.95 22.02 1.91
CA ASP A 130 23.95 21.04 2.32
C ASP A 130 23.37 20.08 3.39
N LEU A 131 22.56 20.60 4.32
CA LEU A 131 21.79 19.80 5.27
C LEU A 131 20.82 18.85 4.57
N MET A 132 20.08 19.33 3.55
CA MET A 132 19.19 18.46 2.77
C MET A 132 19.95 17.33 2.08
N LEU A 133 21.15 17.62 1.54
CA LEU A 133 22.00 16.60 0.91
C LEU A 133 22.58 15.61 1.91
N GLU A 134 22.89 16.04 3.13
CA GLU A 134 23.38 15.19 4.21
C GLU A 134 22.29 14.23 4.68
N TYR A 135 21.14 14.74 5.11
CA TYR A 135 20.02 13.94 5.56
C TYR A 135 19.51 12.99 4.46
N ALA A 136 19.43 13.45 3.20
CA ALA A 136 19.03 12.57 2.10
C ALA A 136 20.00 11.40 1.87
N LYS A 137 21.29 11.54 2.20
CA LYS A 137 22.27 10.44 2.12
C LYS A 137 22.17 9.50 3.31
N GLU A 138 21.99 10.04 4.51
CA GLU A 138 21.84 9.25 5.73
C GLU A 138 20.56 8.40 5.68
N ASP A 139 19.45 9.00 5.28
CA ASP A 139 18.15 8.34 5.19
C ASP A 139 18.05 7.35 4.03
N PHE A 140 18.99 7.36 3.07
CA PHE A 140 18.89 6.51 1.87
C PHE A 140 18.87 5.02 2.20
N SER A 141 19.69 4.59 3.18
CA SER A 141 19.73 3.19 3.61
C SER A 141 18.40 2.76 4.22
N ASP A 142 17.85 3.61 5.09
CA ASP A 142 16.59 3.34 5.78
C ASP A 142 15.40 3.35 4.80
N PHE A 143 15.38 4.29 3.85
CA PHE A 143 14.42 4.32 2.75
C PHE A 143 14.49 3.04 1.91
N SER A 144 15.69 2.64 1.47
CA SER A 144 15.89 1.42 0.68
C SER A 144 15.46 0.17 1.46
N GLY A 145 15.75 0.12 2.76
CA GLY A 145 15.32 -0.95 3.67
C GLY A 145 13.81 -1.01 3.80
N LYS A 146 13.14 0.14 3.98
CA LYS A 146 11.68 0.25 4.07
C LYS A 146 11.01 -0.23 2.79
N ILE A 147 11.43 0.26 1.63
CA ILE A 147 10.88 -0.16 0.33
C ILE A 147 11.08 -1.66 0.11
N SER A 148 12.27 -2.18 0.42
CA SER A 148 12.55 -3.62 0.30
C SER A 148 11.66 -4.47 1.22
N SER A 149 11.43 -4.02 2.45
CA SER A 149 10.52 -4.69 3.40
C SER A 149 9.08 -4.70 2.88
N LEU A 150 8.58 -3.58 2.36
CA LEU A 150 7.24 -3.49 1.78
C LEU A 150 7.09 -4.40 0.55
N GLN A 151 8.08 -4.45 -0.34
CA GLN A 151 8.09 -5.36 -1.48
C GLN A 151 8.13 -6.85 -1.08
N GLN A 152 8.85 -7.19 0.00
CA GLN A 152 8.83 -8.55 0.55
C GLN A 152 7.45 -8.91 1.11
N GLN A 153 6.78 -7.97 1.79
CA GLN A 153 5.42 -8.16 2.28
C GLN A 153 4.42 -8.33 1.12
N GLU A 154 4.54 -7.51 0.07
CA GLU A 154 3.75 -7.63 -1.16
C GLU A 154 3.91 -9.03 -1.78
N THR A 155 5.16 -9.49 -1.92
CA THR A 155 5.48 -10.82 -2.46
C THR A 155 4.87 -11.93 -1.61
N ARG A 156 4.93 -11.81 -0.28
CA ARG A 156 4.34 -12.79 0.64
C ARG A 156 2.83 -12.90 0.43
N ILE A 157 2.12 -11.78 0.32
CA ILE A 157 0.67 -11.77 0.08
C ILE A 157 0.34 -12.42 -1.26
N GLN A 158 1.10 -12.12 -2.31
CA GLN A 158 0.91 -12.75 -3.63
C GLN A 158 1.09 -14.27 -3.56
N LEU A 159 2.09 -14.76 -2.82
CA LEU A 159 2.30 -16.19 -2.61
C LEU A 159 1.17 -16.84 -1.81
N GLU A 160 0.69 -16.21 -0.74
CA GLU A 160 -0.46 -16.67 0.05
C GLU A 160 -1.71 -16.83 -0.83
N VAL A 161 -2.01 -15.81 -1.65
CA VAL A 161 -3.12 -15.85 -2.61
C VAL A 161 -2.92 -16.97 -3.64
N MET A 162 -1.71 -17.17 -4.16
CA MET A 162 -1.41 -18.24 -5.11
C MET A 162 -1.63 -19.64 -4.49
N TYR A 163 -1.24 -19.83 -3.23
CA TYR A 163 -1.50 -21.08 -2.50
C TYR A 163 -3.00 -21.29 -2.28
N ASP A 164 -3.73 -20.25 -1.89
CA ASP A 164 -5.19 -20.32 -1.73
C ASP A 164 -5.88 -20.68 -3.06
N PHE A 165 -5.48 -20.06 -4.18
CA PHE A 165 -5.98 -20.41 -5.52
C PHE A 165 -5.69 -21.87 -5.89
N THR A 166 -4.48 -22.36 -5.59
CA THR A 166 -4.11 -23.76 -5.85
C THR A 166 -4.96 -24.72 -5.02
N GLY A 167 -5.23 -24.38 -3.75
CA GLY A 167 -6.14 -25.11 -2.88
C GLY A 167 -7.57 -25.14 -3.42
N ILE A 168 -8.09 -23.98 -3.84
CA ILE A 168 -9.43 -23.84 -4.45
C ILE A 168 -9.54 -24.71 -5.70
N GLN A 169 -8.57 -24.65 -6.61
CA GLN A 169 -8.56 -25.47 -7.83
C GLN A 169 -8.51 -26.97 -7.54
N THR A 170 -7.71 -27.37 -6.56
CA THR A 170 -7.63 -28.77 -6.14
C THR A 170 -8.97 -29.25 -5.60
N ASN A 171 -9.62 -28.45 -4.75
CA ASN A 171 -10.94 -28.77 -4.22
C ASN A 171 -12.03 -28.80 -5.30
N GLN A 172 -11.98 -27.90 -6.28
CA GLN A 172 -12.89 -27.94 -7.44
C GLN A 172 -12.73 -29.23 -8.25
N LYS A 173 -11.49 -29.67 -8.51
CA LYS A 173 -11.23 -30.95 -9.20
C LYS A 173 -11.75 -32.15 -8.39
N THR A 174 -11.52 -32.16 -7.08
CA THR A 174 -12.02 -33.22 -6.20
C THR A 174 -13.54 -33.28 -6.19
N LEU A 175 -14.23 -32.13 -6.07
CA LEU A 175 -15.69 -32.04 -6.12
C LEU A 175 -16.25 -32.53 -7.47
N ALA A 176 -15.61 -32.17 -8.59
CA ALA A 176 -15.99 -32.66 -9.91
C ALA A 176 -15.83 -34.19 -10.04
N GLY A 177 -14.76 -34.76 -9.46
CA GLY A 177 -14.54 -36.20 -9.40
C GLY A 177 -15.62 -36.94 -8.59
N ILE A 178 -15.96 -36.42 -7.41
CA ILE A 178 -17.04 -36.96 -6.57
C ILE A 178 -18.38 -36.90 -7.30
N LEU A 179 -18.70 -35.78 -7.96
CA LEU A 179 -19.93 -35.65 -8.75
C LEU A 179 -19.98 -36.66 -9.91
N SER A 180 -18.86 -36.88 -10.59
CA SER A 180 -18.76 -37.90 -11.65
C SER A 180 -19.01 -39.30 -11.09
N ALA A 181 -18.40 -39.64 -9.95
CA ALA A 181 -18.62 -40.91 -9.25
C ALA A 181 -20.08 -41.07 -8.82
N LEU A 182 -20.71 -40.03 -8.26
CA LEU A 182 -22.13 -40.04 -7.89
C LEU A 182 -23.04 -40.25 -9.10
N LYS A 183 -22.76 -39.60 -10.24
CA LYS A 183 -23.50 -39.84 -11.50
C LYS A 183 -23.35 -41.27 -12.00
N GLN A 184 -22.14 -41.84 -11.92
CA GLN A 184 -21.90 -43.23 -12.29
C GLN A 184 -22.66 -44.21 -11.37
N MET A 185 -22.63 -43.97 -10.06
CA MET A 185 -23.40 -44.76 -9.08
C MET A 185 -24.91 -44.67 -9.33
N ALA A 186 -25.44 -43.47 -9.61
CA ALA A 186 -26.84 -43.28 -9.93
C ALA A 186 -27.24 -44.03 -11.21
N ASN A 187 -26.42 -43.97 -12.27
CA ASN A 187 -26.66 -44.73 -13.49
C ASN A 187 -26.59 -46.24 -13.28
N ALA A 188 -25.66 -46.73 -12.46
CA ALA A 188 -25.57 -48.15 -12.11
C ALA A 188 -26.78 -48.64 -11.30
N ALA A 189 -27.30 -47.81 -10.37
CA ALA A 189 -28.51 -48.11 -9.62
C ALA A 189 -29.76 -48.17 -10.53
N ILE A 190 -29.89 -47.22 -11.47
CA ILE A 190 -30.99 -47.20 -12.45
C ILE A 190 -30.97 -48.45 -13.34
N ASN A 191 -29.78 -48.88 -13.78
CA ASN A 191 -29.63 -50.08 -14.62
C ASN A 191 -29.85 -51.40 -13.85
N ASN A 192 -29.74 -51.40 -12.51
CA ASN A 192 -30.01 -52.58 -11.66
C ASN A 192 -31.48 -52.71 -11.22
N ILE A 193 -32.32 -51.72 -11.52
CA ILE A 193 -33.76 -51.72 -11.21
C ILE A 193 -34.59 -52.22 -12.43
N GLN A 194 -33.94 -52.48 -13.56
CA GLN A 194 -34.53 -53.17 -14.73
C GLN A 194 -34.38 -54.68 -14.62
#